data_AF-A0A914EM53-F1
#
_entry.id   AF-A0A914EM53-F1
#
_cell.length_a   1.000
_cell.length_b   1.000
_cell.length_c   1.000
_cell.angle_alpha   90.00
_cell.angle_beta   90.00
_cell.angle_gamma   90.00
#
_symmetry.space_group_name_H-M   'P 1'
#
loop_
_entity.id
_entity.type
_entity.pdbx_description
1 polymer ?
#
loop_
_entity_poly.entity_id
_entity_poly.type
_entity_poly.pdbx_seq_one_letter_code
_entity_poly.pdbx_strand_id
1 'polypeptide(L)'
;MVVEIIAFEQIQKNRSQLGEIHADFTKIMKIIKDILNATISIEQPFNFVGDDDYIRFLRSLDVILDEEWILRLAEPGYYPDWYFTVELGILLDNANNHLHELAKELSPYKYAGYAQLIKTIRMESIDDALFANGGGQLLCAAVELYYWTLRSSALNAEQLRRDGGLYALYETFERCVPMVSLSSKKMDMHVQICLHSCNCFDVAAQFDSCRDKISEMKTLFNSLCRLLKFENLVQLAVAAAECVCSFSVCTLLQTQLFQAGVLWQLLPHLFKYDYTPDEGGVSHSEESNQQSILNKLALASCEALACLAGFRSGTPENYGVQNSLRAMLTPYVCRLMRNGDNHLVLKVLNSNLEDPYMIWDNGTRAELLEFVEKHRSSNVNTEKLYEADHHVTENAKTSNTNTLKKVLKLNKLLSDRYPVHFPSS
;
A
#
# COMPACT_ATOMS: atom_id res chain seq x y z
N MET A 1 -2.00 20.83 55.02
CA MET A 1 -1.07 21.75 54.33
C MET A 1 -0.29 21.11 53.18
N VAL A 2 0.65 20.18 53.36
CA VAL A 2 1.38 19.55 52.21
C VAL A 2 0.47 18.65 51.34
N VAL A 3 -0.46 17.93 51.95
CA VAL A 3 -1.44 17.07 51.25
C VAL A 3 -2.49 17.87 50.47
N GLU A 4 -2.83 19.08 50.93
CA GLU A 4 -3.80 19.96 50.26
C GLU A 4 -3.19 20.68 49.05
N ILE A 5 -1.89 20.98 49.10
CA ILE A 5 -1.16 21.57 47.96
C ILE A 5 -1.00 20.55 46.83
N ILE A 6 -0.66 19.29 47.15
CA ILE A 6 -0.57 18.20 46.15
C ILE A 6 -1.95 17.90 45.54
N ALA A 7 -3.02 17.88 46.34
CA ALA A 7 -4.37 17.70 45.84
C ALA A 7 -4.81 18.88 44.94
N PHE A 8 -4.45 20.12 45.28
CA PHE A 8 -4.78 21.29 44.46
C PHE A 8 -4.00 21.30 43.13
N GLU A 9 -2.71 20.96 43.12
CA GLU A 9 -1.92 20.82 41.90
C GLU A 9 -2.42 19.68 41.01
N GLN A 10 -2.82 18.55 41.59
CA GLN A 10 -3.43 17.43 40.86
C GLN A 10 -4.80 17.80 40.28
N ILE A 11 -5.62 18.56 41.02
CA ILE A 11 -6.92 19.07 40.55
C ILE A 11 -6.74 20.10 39.43
N GLN A 12 -5.73 20.98 39.49
CA GLN A 12 -5.43 21.91 38.41
C GLN A 12 -4.91 21.20 37.16
N LYS A 13 -4.06 20.17 37.32
CA LYS A 13 -3.56 19.32 36.23
C LYS A 13 -4.68 18.50 35.57
N ASN A 14 -5.61 17.99 36.37
CA ASN A 14 -6.81 17.32 35.88
C ASN A 14 -7.79 18.32 35.23
N ARG A 15 -7.85 19.58 35.69
CA ARG A 15 -8.66 20.64 35.05
C ARG A 15 -8.11 21.06 33.68
N SER A 16 -6.79 21.13 33.52
CA SER A 16 -6.17 21.39 32.21
C SER A 16 -6.37 20.21 31.27
N GLN A 17 -6.25 18.97 31.76
CA GLN A 17 -6.57 17.77 30.99
C GLN A 17 -8.06 17.70 30.61
N LEU A 18 -8.98 18.01 31.52
CA LEU A 18 -10.42 18.12 31.20
C LEU A 18 -10.72 19.27 30.22
N GLY A 19 -9.96 20.37 30.27
CA GLY A 19 -10.06 21.47 29.31
C GLY A 19 -9.56 21.08 27.91
N GLU A 20 -8.49 20.30 27.83
CA GLU A 20 -7.99 19.71 26.58
C GLU A 20 -8.96 18.65 26.04
N ILE A 21 -9.48 17.76 26.89
CA ILE A 21 -10.52 16.77 26.57
C ILE A 21 -11.81 17.46 26.10
N HIS A 22 -12.25 18.55 26.73
CA HIS A 22 -13.42 19.32 26.30
C HIS A 22 -13.17 20.07 24.99
N ALA A 23 -11.95 20.56 24.76
CA ALA A 23 -11.55 21.16 23.50
C ALA A 23 -11.42 20.11 22.38
N ASP A 24 -10.97 18.90 22.68
CA ASP A 24 -10.88 17.78 21.73
C ASP A 24 -12.26 17.17 21.46
N PHE A 25 -13.15 17.08 22.46
CA PHE A 25 -14.57 16.77 22.31
C PHE A 25 -15.29 17.80 21.43
N THR A 26 -15.07 19.10 21.65
CA THR A 26 -15.64 20.16 20.79
C THR A 26 -15.09 20.08 19.36
N LYS A 27 -13.81 19.73 19.19
CA LYS A 27 -13.18 19.54 17.87
C LYS A 27 -13.70 18.27 17.18
N ILE A 28 -13.93 17.18 17.90
CA ILE A 28 -14.43 15.89 17.39
C ILE A 28 -15.92 15.97 17.05
N MET A 29 -16.73 16.60 17.90
CA MET A 29 -18.11 16.95 17.58
C MET A 29 -18.17 17.89 16.38
N LYS A 30 -17.17 18.76 16.19
CA LYS A 30 -17.02 19.53 14.96
C LYS A 30 -16.62 18.65 13.76
N ILE A 31 -15.78 17.62 13.89
CA ILE A 31 -15.54 16.64 12.80
C ILE A 31 -16.84 15.93 12.45
N ILE A 32 -17.53 15.33 13.42
CA ILE A 32 -18.76 14.58 13.19
C ILE A 32 -19.81 15.52 12.60
N LYS A 33 -19.93 16.75 13.11
CA LYS A 33 -20.80 17.78 12.55
C LYS A 33 -20.34 18.28 11.18
N ASP A 34 -19.05 18.33 10.86
CA ASP A 34 -18.51 18.74 9.55
C ASP A 34 -18.59 17.58 8.54
N ILE A 35 -18.53 16.32 8.97
CA ILE A 35 -18.85 15.12 8.20
C ILE A 35 -20.35 15.15 7.91
N LEU A 36 -21.20 15.26 8.94
CA LEU A 36 -22.65 15.36 8.79
C LEU A 36 -23.04 16.59 7.96
N ASN A 37 -22.42 17.75 8.17
CA ASN A 37 -22.65 18.95 7.37
C ASN A 37 -22.05 18.86 5.98
N ALA A 38 -21.01 18.08 5.70
CA ALA A 38 -20.57 17.81 4.32
C ALA A 38 -21.56 16.87 3.61
N THR A 39 -22.20 15.98 4.37
CA THR A 39 -23.29 15.11 3.90
C THR A 39 -24.63 15.86 3.75
N ILE A 40 -24.84 16.92 4.52
CA ILE A 40 -26.08 17.73 4.56
C ILE A 40 -25.96 19.04 3.75
N SER A 41 -24.79 19.66 3.66
CA SER A 41 -24.52 20.90 2.89
C SER A 41 -24.17 20.56 1.45
N ILE A 42 -25.09 19.85 0.81
CA ILE A 42 -25.24 19.81 -0.63
C ILE A 42 -26.03 21.09 -0.99
N GLU A 43 -25.36 22.25 -1.04
CA GLU A 43 -25.99 23.52 -1.47
C GLU A 43 -26.21 23.63 -2.99
N GLN A 44 -26.00 22.54 -3.71
CA GLN A 44 -26.51 22.32 -5.06
C GLN A 44 -27.14 20.93 -5.05
N PRO A 45 -28.48 20.79 -5.03
CA PRO A 45 -29.11 19.49 -4.91
C PRO A 45 -28.54 18.58 -6.00
N PHE A 46 -28.01 17.42 -5.61
CA PHE A 46 -27.85 16.34 -6.55
C PHE A 46 -29.18 16.22 -7.32
N ASN A 47 -29.12 16.26 -8.65
CA ASN A 47 -30.23 15.79 -9.47
C ASN A 47 -30.29 14.27 -9.31
N PHE A 48 -30.83 13.81 -8.18
CA PHE A 48 -31.24 12.42 -8.00
C PHE A 48 -32.28 12.11 -9.08
N VAL A 49 -32.08 11.02 -9.82
CA VAL A 49 -32.92 10.67 -10.98
C VAL A 49 -34.24 10.01 -10.54
N GLY A 50 -34.51 9.92 -9.24
CA GLY A 50 -35.79 9.53 -8.67
C GLY A 50 -35.81 9.58 -7.14
N ASP A 51 -37.01 9.64 -6.57
CA ASP A 51 -37.25 9.70 -5.11
C ASP A 51 -36.63 8.51 -4.34
N ASP A 52 -36.46 7.36 -5.00
CA ASP A 52 -35.89 6.16 -4.39
C ASP A 52 -34.39 6.30 -4.05
N ASP A 53 -33.62 7.08 -4.81
CA ASP A 53 -32.19 7.30 -4.57
C ASP A 53 -31.97 8.23 -3.36
N TYR A 54 -32.82 9.25 -3.23
CA TYR A 54 -32.84 10.15 -2.06
C TYR A 54 -33.27 9.40 -0.79
N ILE A 55 -34.28 8.52 -0.89
CA ILE A 55 -34.74 7.70 0.25
C ILE A 55 -33.68 6.65 0.64
N ARG A 56 -32.93 6.08 -0.33
CA ARG A 56 -31.80 5.18 -0.03
C ARG A 56 -30.69 5.90 0.72
N PHE A 57 -30.34 7.11 0.28
CA PHE A 57 -29.35 7.96 0.94
C PHE A 57 -29.77 8.29 2.38
N LEU A 58 -31.03 8.70 2.60
CA LEU A 58 -31.55 8.96 3.95
C LEU A 58 -31.60 7.70 4.83
N ARG A 59 -31.97 6.54 4.28
CA ARG A 59 -31.93 5.27 5.01
C ARG A 59 -30.52 4.80 5.36
N SER A 60 -29.54 5.11 4.52
CA SER A 60 -28.13 4.86 4.84
C SER A 60 -27.63 5.74 5.99
N LEU A 61 -28.21 6.94 6.15
CA LEU A 61 -27.94 7.85 7.27
C LEU A 61 -28.64 7.43 8.56
N ASP A 62 -29.87 6.91 8.49
CA ASP A 62 -30.60 6.31 9.62
C ASP A 62 -29.88 5.10 10.21
N VAL A 63 -29.16 4.33 9.38
CA VAL A 63 -28.31 3.21 9.84
C VAL A 63 -27.02 3.70 10.52
N ILE A 64 -26.52 4.88 10.15
CA ILE A 64 -25.33 5.51 10.74
C ILE A 64 -25.67 6.18 12.10
N LEU A 65 -26.89 6.65 12.28
CA LEU A 65 -27.35 7.39 13.44
C LEU A 65 -28.67 6.82 13.97
N ASP A 66 -28.60 5.74 14.74
CA ASP A 66 -29.73 5.34 15.56
C ASP A 66 -30.00 6.45 16.61
N GLU A 67 -31.25 6.92 16.73
CA GLU A 67 -31.67 8.06 17.58
C GLU A 67 -31.22 7.89 19.05
N GLU A 68 -31.03 6.65 19.50
CA GLU A 68 -30.52 6.32 20.83
C GLU A 68 -29.05 6.79 21.05
N TRP A 69 -28.26 6.91 19.98
CA TRP A 69 -26.83 7.27 20.02
C TRP A 69 -26.57 8.76 20.15
N ILE A 70 -27.38 9.58 19.47
CA ILE A 70 -27.31 11.05 19.58
C ILE A 70 -27.61 11.48 21.02
N LEU A 71 -28.51 10.77 21.70
CA LEU A 71 -28.87 11.01 23.09
C LEU A 71 -27.75 10.57 24.07
N ARG A 72 -27.01 9.49 23.78
CA ARG A 72 -25.89 9.02 24.63
C ARG A 72 -24.64 9.90 24.54
N LEU A 73 -24.33 10.44 23.36
CA LEU A 73 -23.23 11.41 23.16
C LEU A 73 -23.51 12.79 23.79
N ALA A 74 -24.78 13.09 24.09
CA ALA A 74 -25.22 14.37 24.65
C ALA A 74 -25.15 14.45 26.20
N GLU A 75 -24.74 13.38 26.91
CA GLU A 75 -24.60 13.36 28.37
C GLU A 75 -23.12 13.48 28.81
N PRO A 76 -22.61 14.67 29.15
CA PRO A 76 -21.17 14.94 29.28
C PRO A 76 -20.52 14.43 30.59
N GLY A 77 -21.09 13.41 31.24
CA GLY A 77 -20.83 13.16 32.66
C GLY A 77 -20.38 11.76 33.07
N TYR A 78 -20.43 10.74 32.20
CA TYR A 78 -20.45 9.36 32.69
C TYR A 78 -19.41 8.38 32.12
N TYR A 79 -18.55 8.79 31.19
CA TYR A 79 -17.69 7.83 30.50
C TYR A 79 -16.19 8.16 30.62
N PRO A 80 -15.34 7.20 31.04
CA PRO A 80 -13.89 7.38 31.04
C PRO A 80 -13.31 7.45 29.61
N ASP A 81 -12.19 8.16 29.42
CA ASP A 81 -11.57 8.48 28.12
C ASP A 81 -11.44 7.29 27.14
N TRP A 82 -11.18 6.08 27.65
CA TRP A 82 -11.06 4.87 26.82
C TRP A 82 -12.39 4.42 26.18
N TYR A 83 -13.53 4.75 26.78
CA TYR A 83 -14.85 4.41 26.25
C TYR A 83 -15.18 5.28 25.02
N PHE A 84 -14.76 6.55 25.05
CA PHE A 84 -14.95 7.49 23.96
C PHE A 84 -14.05 7.17 22.75
N THR A 85 -12.80 6.76 22.97
CA THR A 85 -11.90 6.28 21.89
C THR A 85 -12.46 5.03 21.21
N VAL A 86 -13.08 4.13 21.99
CA VAL A 86 -13.73 2.92 21.48
C VAL A 86 -14.99 3.25 20.67
N GLU A 87 -15.88 4.13 21.16
CA GLU A 87 -17.07 4.56 20.42
C GLU A 87 -16.74 5.36 19.14
N LEU A 88 -15.70 6.19 19.17
CA LEU A 88 -15.22 6.93 18.00
C LEU A 88 -14.59 6.00 16.96
N GLY A 89 -13.89 4.94 17.40
CA GLY A 89 -13.43 3.86 16.55
C GLY A 89 -14.60 3.15 15.85
N ILE A 90 -15.67 2.83 16.58
CA ILE A 90 -16.89 2.22 16.02
C ILE A 90 -17.56 3.14 14.98
N LEU A 91 -17.64 4.45 15.24
CA LEU A 91 -18.20 5.43 14.29
C LEU A 91 -17.39 5.51 12.99
N LEU A 92 -16.07 5.50 13.10
CA LEU A 92 -15.17 5.50 11.95
C LEU A 92 -15.25 4.18 11.17
N ASP A 93 -15.29 3.04 11.87
CA ASP A 93 -15.46 1.71 11.25
C ASP A 93 -16.81 1.61 10.50
N ASN A 94 -17.88 2.14 11.06
CA ASN A 94 -19.19 2.21 10.39
C ASN A 94 -19.16 3.12 9.15
N ALA A 95 -18.51 4.28 9.24
CA ALA A 95 -18.31 5.16 8.09
C ALA A 95 -17.48 4.49 6.99
N ASN A 96 -16.42 3.75 7.36
CA ASN A 96 -15.56 3.02 6.42
C ASN A 96 -16.34 1.96 5.63
N ASN A 97 -17.20 1.19 6.31
CA ASN A 97 -18.05 0.18 5.67
C ASN A 97 -19.01 0.79 4.62
N HIS A 98 -19.54 1.98 4.87
CA HIS A 98 -20.49 2.65 3.97
C HIS A 98 -19.80 3.43 2.83
N LEU A 99 -18.63 4.02 3.09
CA LEU A 99 -17.85 4.73 2.07
C LEU A 99 -17.39 3.83 0.92
N HIS A 100 -17.10 2.56 1.20
CA HIS A 100 -16.78 1.57 0.18
C HIS A 100 -17.92 1.39 -0.83
N GLU A 101 -19.17 1.37 -0.36
CA GLU A 101 -20.36 1.16 -1.20
C GLU A 101 -20.78 2.43 -1.96
N LEU A 102 -20.57 3.61 -1.36
CA LEU A 102 -21.00 4.90 -1.89
C LEU A 102 -19.93 5.66 -2.69
N ALA A 103 -18.75 5.05 -2.92
CA ALA A 103 -17.60 5.73 -3.53
C ALA A 103 -17.93 6.45 -4.86
N LYS A 104 -18.78 5.85 -5.70
CA LYS A 104 -19.20 6.45 -6.98
C LYS A 104 -20.05 7.71 -6.79
N GLU A 105 -20.96 7.70 -5.83
CA GLU A 105 -21.88 8.80 -5.53
C GLU A 105 -21.16 9.97 -4.85
N LEU A 106 -20.13 9.67 -4.07
CA LEU A 106 -19.31 10.65 -3.36
C LEU A 106 -18.20 11.27 -4.23
N SER A 107 -17.93 10.72 -5.41
CA SER A 107 -16.87 11.17 -6.31
C SER A 107 -16.90 12.65 -6.71
N PRO A 108 -18.05 13.35 -6.79
CA PRO A 108 -18.07 14.80 -7.06
C PRO A 108 -17.67 15.67 -5.87
N TYR A 109 -17.59 15.11 -4.66
CA TYR A 109 -17.47 15.89 -3.42
C TYR A 109 -16.07 15.84 -2.84
N LYS A 110 -15.75 16.89 -2.09
CA LYS A 110 -14.55 16.99 -1.29
C LYS A 110 -14.90 16.71 0.17
N TYR A 111 -14.10 15.90 0.83
CA TYR A 111 -14.20 15.66 2.26
C TYR A 111 -13.78 16.91 3.05
N ALA A 112 -14.71 17.48 3.81
CA ALA A 112 -14.47 18.72 4.56
C ALA A 112 -13.62 18.52 5.83
N GLY A 113 -13.60 17.30 6.38
CA GLY A 113 -12.95 16.98 7.64
C GLY A 113 -11.43 16.83 7.61
N TYR A 114 -10.74 17.10 6.49
CA TYR A 114 -9.31 16.81 6.35
C TYR A 114 -8.42 17.52 7.36
N ALA A 115 -8.65 18.80 7.63
CA ALA A 115 -7.84 19.57 8.57
C ALA A 115 -7.77 18.90 9.95
N GLN A 116 -8.90 18.36 10.41
CA GLN A 116 -9.00 17.75 11.71
C GLN A 116 -8.63 16.26 11.69
N LEU A 117 -8.90 15.53 10.59
CA LEU A 117 -8.41 14.16 10.41
C LEU A 117 -6.88 14.10 10.42
N ILE A 118 -6.21 15.02 9.71
CA ILE A 118 -4.74 15.16 9.71
C ILE A 118 -4.23 15.45 11.11
N LYS A 119 -4.93 16.31 11.86
CA LYS A 119 -4.56 16.64 13.24
C LYS A 119 -4.67 15.42 14.16
N THR A 120 -5.75 14.65 14.05
CA THR A 120 -5.95 13.41 14.82
C THR A 120 -4.85 12.40 14.51
N ILE A 121 -4.56 12.16 13.23
CA ILE A 121 -3.46 11.25 12.81
C ILE A 121 -2.14 11.70 13.45
N ARG A 122 -1.79 12.99 13.35
CA ARG A 122 -0.54 13.51 13.93
C ARG A 122 -0.49 13.37 15.45
N MET A 123 -1.60 13.61 16.14
CA MET A 123 -1.66 13.54 17.61
C MET A 123 -1.43 12.10 18.09
N GLU A 124 -2.15 11.15 17.49
CA GLU A 124 -2.02 9.74 17.84
C GLU A 124 -0.67 9.16 17.38
N SER A 125 -0.18 9.57 16.21
CA SER A 125 1.05 9.02 15.62
C SER A 125 2.32 9.46 16.33
N ILE A 126 2.29 10.48 17.19
CA ILE A 126 3.44 10.93 18.00
C ILE A 126 3.37 10.46 19.45
N ASP A 127 2.26 9.84 19.88
CA ASP A 127 2.13 9.35 21.25
C ASP A 127 3.19 8.27 21.53
N ASP A 128 4.00 8.46 22.57
CA ASP A 128 5.02 7.49 22.99
C ASP A 128 4.39 6.15 23.42
N ALA A 129 3.14 6.16 23.87
CA ALA A 129 2.36 4.99 24.24
C ALA A 129 1.63 4.34 23.05
N LEU A 130 1.84 4.79 21.80
CA LEU A 130 1.13 4.28 20.62
C LEU A 130 1.15 2.75 20.53
N PHE A 131 2.29 2.12 20.82
CA PHE A 131 2.48 0.66 20.74
C PHE A 131 2.21 -0.08 22.06
N ALA A 132 1.63 0.59 23.07
CA ALA A 132 1.18 -0.06 24.29
C ALA A 132 -0.10 -0.89 24.03
N ASN A 133 -0.36 -1.88 24.89
CA ASN A 133 -1.53 -2.75 24.75
C ASN A 133 -2.84 -1.93 24.79
N GLY A 134 -3.64 -2.03 23.73
CA GLY A 134 -4.89 -1.29 23.59
C GLY A 134 -4.76 0.10 22.95
N GLY A 135 -3.53 0.53 22.59
CA GLY A 135 -3.27 1.79 21.89
C GLY A 135 -3.52 1.75 20.38
N GLY A 136 -3.68 2.93 19.77
CA GLY A 136 -3.68 3.12 18.32
C GLY A 136 -4.95 2.71 17.57
N GLN A 137 -6.04 2.35 18.27
CA GLN A 137 -7.33 2.05 17.63
C GLN A 137 -7.87 3.26 16.85
N LEU A 138 -7.83 4.44 17.47
CA LEU A 138 -8.26 5.68 16.82
C LEU A 138 -7.37 6.03 15.62
N LEU A 139 -6.05 5.86 15.74
CA LEU A 139 -5.14 6.04 14.62
C LEU A 139 -5.46 5.11 13.45
N CYS A 140 -5.72 3.83 13.74
CA CYS A 140 -6.06 2.84 12.72
C CYS A 140 -7.33 3.26 11.96
N ALA A 141 -8.40 3.59 12.69
CA ALA A 141 -9.67 4.00 12.10
C ALA A 141 -9.56 5.33 11.34
N ALA A 142 -8.74 6.28 11.83
CA ALA A 142 -8.47 7.55 11.16
C ALA A 142 -7.71 7.37 9.84
N VAL A 143 -6.68 6.51 9.80
CA VAL A 143 -5.92 6.22 8.58
C VAL A 143 -6.75 5.40 7.59
N GLU A 144 -7.63 4.51 8.06
CA GLU A 144 -8.58 3.81 7.19
C GLU A 144 -9.59 4.77 6.55
N LEU A 145 -10.19 5.69 7.33
CA LEU A 145 -11.07 6.74 6.80
C LEU A 145 -10.33 7.59 5.76
N TYR A 146 -9.05 7.85 6.00
CA TYR A 146 -8.19 8.56 5.08
C TYR A 146 -8.11 7.89 3.71
N TYR A 147 -7.95 6.56 3.70
CA TYR A 147 -7.94 5.77 2.49
C TYR A 147 -9.29 5.84 1.76
N TRP A 148 -10.40 5.61 2.46
CA TRP A 148 -11.72 5.58 1.82
C TRP A 148 -12.13 6.93 1.26
N THR A 149 -11.79 8.02 1.93
CA THR A 149 -12.01 9.38 1.42
C THR A 149 -11.14 9.68 0.21
N LEU A 150 -9.87 9.28 0.20
CA LEU A 150 -9.02 9.44 -1.00
C LEU A 150 -9.55 8.65 -2.19
N ARG A 151 -10.00 7.41 -1.96
CA ARG A 151 -10.48 6.52 -3.02
C ARG A 151 -11.78 7.02 -3.67
N SER A 152 -12.62 7.73 -2.92
CA SER A 152 -13.91 8.18 -3.42
C SER A 152 -13.80 9.32 -4.42
N SER A 153 -12.83 10.24 -4.28
CA SER A 153 -12.77 11.45 -5.11
C SER A 153 -11.36 11.94 -5.40
N ALA A 154 -11.12 12.34 -6.64
CA ALA A 154 -9.87 12.99 -7.05
C ALA A 154 -9.62 14.33 -6.33
N LEU A 155 -10.68 15.05 -5.95
CA LEU A 155 -10.59 16.34 -5.24
C LEU A 155 -9.96 16.18 -3.85
N ASN A 156 -10.09 14.99 -3.28
CA ASN A 156 -9.57 14.66 -1.96
C ASN A 156 -8.06 14.52 -1.95
N ALA A 157 -7.46 13.92 -2.98
CA ALA A 157 -6.00 13.81 -3.09
C ALA A 157 -5.31 15.18 -3.16
N GLU A 158 -5.85 16.10 -3.95
CA GLU A 158 -5.30 17.45 -4.06
C GLU A 158 -5.47 18.25 -2.75
N GLN A 159 -6.59 18.10 -2.04
CA GLN A 159 -6.73 18.72 -0.72
C GLN A 159 -5.71 18.16 0.26
N LEU A 160 -5.54 16.83 0.27
CA LEU A 160 -4.63 16.16 1.16
C LEU A 160 -3.20 16.67 1.04
N ARG A 161 -2.77 16.83 -0.21
CA ARG A 161 -1.46 17.39 -0.53
C ARG A 161 -1.34 18.82 -0.02
N ARG A 162 -2.34 19.67 -0.24
CA ARG A 162 -2.34 21.09 0.18
C ARG A 162 -2.25 21.26 1.69
N ASP A 163 -2.95 20.42 2.45
CA ASP A 163 -3.02 20.52 3.92
C ASP A 163 -1.84 19.82 4.62
N GLY A 164 -0.83 19.35 3.86
CA GLY A 164 0.31 18.62 4.40
C GLY A 164 -0.05 17.22 4.92
N GLY A 165 -1.17 16.68 4.44
CA GLY A 165 -1.74 15.40 4.86
C GLY A 165 -0.95 14.19 4.37
N LEU A 166 -0.34 14.25 3.18
CA LEU A 166 0.56 13.20 2.69
C LEU A 166 1.81 13.04 3.58
N TYR A 167 2.31 14.16 4.11
CA TYR A 167 3.47 14.13 5.01
C TYR A 167 3.09 13.56 6.39
N ALA A 168 1.91 13.91 6.92
CA ALA A 168 1.39 13.31 8.15
C ALA A 168 1.20 11.79 8.02
N LEU A 169 0.71 11.32 6.86
CA LEU A 169 0.61 9.90 6.56
C LEU A 169 1.99 9.24 6.55
N TYR A 170 2.95 9.85 5.87
CA TYR A 170 4.31 9.34 5.75
C TYR A 170 5.02 9.23 7.11
N GLU A 171 4.93 10.24 7.98
CA GLU A 171 5.52 10.16 9.32
C GLU A 171 4.90 9.04 10.15
N THR A 172 3.57 8.89 10.07
CA THR A 172 2.85 7.77 10.70
C THR A 172 3.34 6.42 10.17
N PHE A 173 3.42 6.30 8.85
CA PHE A 173 3.86 5.09 8.16
C PHE A 173 5.28 4.68 8.57
N GLU A 174 6.22 5.63 8.55
CA GLU A 174 7.62 5.39 8.92
C GLU A 174 7.80 5.02 10.39
N ARG A 175 6.86 5.39 11.25
CA ARG A 175 6.83 4.95 12.66
C ARG A 175 6.32 3.51 12.80
N CYS A 176 5.38 3.08 11.96
CA CYS A 176 4.77 1.76 12.01
C CYS A 176 5.57 0.67 11.27
N VAL A 177 6.22 0.99 10.15
CA VAL A 177 6.98 0.02 9.33
C VAL A 177 8.07 -0.75 10.10
N PRO A 178 8.87 -0.10 10.98
CA PRO A 178 9.87 -0.81 11.80
C PRO A 178 9.26 -1.84 12.77
N MET A 179 8.01 -1.63 13.19
CA MET A 179 7.29 -2.49 14.11
C MET A 179 6.74 -3.75 13.44
N VAL A 180 6.62 -3.76 12.10
CA VAL A 180 6.26 -4.96 11.34
C VAL A 180 7.39 -5.99 11.44
N SER A 181 7.02 -7.20 11.86
CA SER A 181 7.91 -8.33 12.14
C SER A 181 7.31 -9.65 11.67
N LEU A 182 8.10 -10.73 11.66
CA LEU A 182 7.63 -12.08 11.30
C LEU A 182 6.54 -12.62 12.25
N SER A 183 6.45 -12.11 13.48
CA SER A 183 5.40 -12.49 14.43
C SER A 183 4.14 -11.64 14.31
N SER A 184 4.14 -10.61 13.47
CA SER A 184 2.99 -9.73 13.29
C SER A 184 1.83 -10.47 12.62
N LYS A 185 0.61 -10.08 12.96
CA LYS A 185 -0.63 -10.61 12.43
C LYS A 185 -1.36 -9.56 11.62
N LYS A 186 -2.27 -10.01 10.75
CA LYS A 186 -3.07 -9.12 9.90
C LYS A 186 -3.76 -8.01 10.67
N MET A 187 -4.32 -8.29 11.85
CA MET A 187 -5.10 -7.32 12.65
C MET A 187 -4.25 -6.49 13.62
N ASP A 188 -2.92 -6.61 13.59
CA ASP A 188 -2.09 -5.75 14.42
C ASP A 188 -2.15 -4.31 13.90
N MET A 189 -2.25 -3.34 14.81
CA MET A 189 -2.45 -1.92 14.48
C MET A 189 -1.39 -1.38 13.51
N HIS A 190 -0.12 -1.68 13.72
CA HIS A 190 0.96 -1.23 12.81
C HIS A 190 0.87 -1.87 11.42
N VAL A 191 0.33 -3.08 11.30
CA VAL A 191 0.09 -3.76 10.01
C VAL A 191 -1.05 -3.09 9.27
N GLN A 192 -2.17 -2.81 9.96
CA GLN A 192 -3.33 -2.12 9.38
C GLN A 192 -2.99 -0.70 8.94
N ILE A 193 -2.26 0.06 9.76
CA ILE A 193 -1.80 1.40 9.38
C ILE A 193 -0.90 1.34 8.13
N CYS A 194 0.04 0.40 8.06
CA CYS A 194 0.87 0.23 6.87
C CYS A 194 0.03 -0.12 5.63
N LEU A 195 -0.97 -0.99 5.78
CA LEU A 195 -1.87 -1.41 4.70
C LEU A 195 -2.64 -0.21 4.13
N HIS A 196 -3.36 0.53 4.98
CA HIS A 196 -4.13 1.68 4.56
C HIS A 196 -3.25 2.82 4.04
N SER A 197 -2.04 3.00 4.60
CA SER A 197 -1.08 3.99 4.08
C SER A 197 -0.59 3.63 2.68
N CYS A 198 -0.26 2.36 2.40
CA CYS A 198 0.08 1.90 1.05
C CYS A 198 -1.05 2.23 0.06
N ASN A 199 -2.30 1.95 0.44
CA ASN A 199 -3.46 2.24 -0.41
C ASN A 199 -3.69 3.75 -0.61
N CYS A 200 -3.42 4.58 0.41
CA CYS A 200 -3.47 6.03 0.27
C CYS A 200 -2.40 6.53 -0.71
N PHE A 201 -1.17 6.03 -0.60
CA PHE A 201 -0.08 6.40 -1.52
C PHE A 201 -0.35 5.93 -2.95
N ASP A 202 -0.93 4.74 -3.11
CA ASP A 202 -1.39 4.20 -4.39
C ASP A 202 -2.36 5.16 -5.08
N VAL A 203 -3.43 5.58 -4.39
CA VAL A 203 -4.40 6.55 -4.92
C VAL A 203 -3.75 7.91 -5.17
N ALA A 204 -2.91 8.39 -4.25
CA ALA A 204 -2.25 9.69 -4.39
C ALA A 204 -1.31 9.75 -5.60
N ALA A 205 -0.63 8.66 -5.94
CA ALA A 205 0.30 8.61 -7.06
C ALA A 205 -0.36 8.81 -8.44
N GLN A 206 -1.69 8.68 -8.54
CA GLN A 206 -2.43 9.02 -9.75
C GLN A 206 -2.36 10.51 -10.11
N PHE A 207 -1.96 11.38 -9.17
CA PHE A 207 -1.91 12.83 -9.33
C PHE A 207 -0.48 13.36 -9.37
N ASP A 208 -0.14 14.11 -10.41
CA ASP A 208 1.20 14.67 -10.66
C ASP A 208 1.75 15.45 -9.45
N SER A 209 0.93 16.35 -8.90
CA SER A 209 1.31 17.18 -7.75
C SER A 209 1.60 16.36 -6.48
N CYS A 210 0.90 15.23 -6.30
CA CYS A 210 1.15 14.32 -5.20
C CYS A 210 2.44 13.52 -5.42
N ARG A 211 2.74 13.11 -6.66
CA ARG A 211 4.00 12.41 -7.00
C ARG A 211 5.22 13.26 -6.71
N ASP A 212 5.16 14.56 -6.99
CA ASP A 212 6.22 15.50 -6.63
C ASP A 212 6.49 15.45 -5.12
N LYS A 213 5.42 15.49 -4.31
CA LYS A 213 5.56 15.44 -2.85
C LYS A 213 6.06 14.09 -2.32
N ILE A 214 5.60 13.00 -2.93
CA ILE A 214 6.05 11.63 -2.61
C ILE A 214 7.55 11.47 -2.92
N SER A 215 8.05 12.10 -3.98
CA SER A 215 9.47 11.98 -4.36
C SER A 215 10.44 12.54 -3.30
N GLU A 216 9.95 13.44 -2.44
CA GLU A 216 10.70 14.01 -1.30
C GLU A 216 10.80 13.03 -0.11
N MET A 217 9.95 11.99 -0.06
CA MET A 217 9.83 11.02 1.04
C MET A 217 10.84 9.87 0.88
N LYS A 218 12.13 10.17 1.02
CA LYS A 218 13.22 9.25 0.63
C LYS A 218 13.17 7.86 1.25
N THR A 219 12.71 7.69 2.49
CA THR A 219 12.72 6.37 3.15
C THR A 219 11.51 5.51 2.76
N LEU A 220 10.45 6.10 2.20
CA LEU A 220 9.23 5.42 1.77
C LEU A 220 9.51 4.22 0.85
N PHE A 221 10.44 4.37 -0.11
CA PHE A 221 10.78 3.32 -1.07
C PHE A 221 11.42 2.10 -0.40
N ASN A 222 12.31 2.33 0.57
CA ASN A 222 12.93 1.26 1.35
C ASN A 222 11.90 0.59 2.27
N SER A 223 10.96 1.37 2.82
CA SER A 223 9.86 0.88 3.62
C SER A 223 8.92 -0.02 2.81
N LEU A 224 8.55 0.36 1.59
CA LEU A 224 7.79 -0.51 0.67
C LEU A 224 8.54 -1.82 0.38
N CYS A 225 9.84 -1.75 0.09
CA CYS A 225 10.69 -2.94 -0.07
C CYS A 225 10.69 -3.83 1.18
N ARG A 226 10.69 -3.26 2.38
CA ARG A 226 10.62 -4.01 3.64
C ARG A 226 9.27 -4.72 3.79
N LEU A 227 8.16 -4.06 3.50
CA LEU A 227 6.82 -4.65 3.62
C LEU A 227 6.62 -5.86 2.71
N LEU A 228 7.19 -5.83 1.50
CA LEU A 228 7.18 -6.94 0.54
C LEU A 228 7.92 -8.20 1.03
N LYS A 229 8.68 -8.14 2.13
CA LYS A 229 9.42 -9.29 2.70
C LYS A 229 8.54 -10.21 3.56
N PHE A 230 7.42 -9.72 4.09
CA PHE A 230 6.62 -10.44 5.08
C PHE A 230 5.59 -11.35 4.41
N GLU A 231 6.00 -12.57 4.12
CA GLU A 231 5.19 -13.57 3.42
C GLU A 231 3.96 -14.02 4.22
N ASN A 232 3.99 -13.88 5.55
CA ASN A 232 2.85 -14.11 6.44
C ASN A 232 1.80 -12.99 6.38
N LEU A 233 2.12 -11.83 5.80
CA LEU A 233 1.26 -10.66 5.68
C LEU A 233 0.92 -10.37 4.21
N VAL A 234 0.43 -11.39 3.50
CA VAL A 234 0.25 -11.35 2.04
C VAL A 234 -0.60 -10.15 1.58
N GLN A 235 -1.68 -9.79 2.30
CA GLN A 235 -2.50 -8.63 1.94
C GLN A 235 -1.73 -7.30 2.01
N LEU A 236 -0.86 -7.14 3.01
CA LEU A 236 0.01 -5.96 3.10
C LEU A 236 1.04 -5.94 1.96
N ALA A 237 1.60 -7.10 1.62
CA ALA A 237 2.52 -7.22 0.49
C ALA A 237 1.82 -6.92 -0.85
N VAL A 238 0.55 -7.31 -1.02
CA VAL A 238 -0.27 -6.97 -2.21
C VAL A 238 -0.41 -5.45 -2.31
N ALA A 239 -0.86 -4.78 -1.25
CA ALA A 239 -1.01 -3.32 -1.24
C ALA A 239 0.32 -2.60 -1.52
N ALA A 240 1.45 -3.11 -1.00
CA ALA A 240 2.76 -2.58 -1.31
C ALA A 240 3.13 -2.76 -2.79
N ALA A 241 2.82 -3.91 -3.39
CA ALA A 241 3.07 -4.16 -4.82
C ALA A 241 2.19 -3.30 -5.74
N GLU A 242 0.92 -3.11 -5.39
CA GLU A 242 0.00 -2.21 -6.10
C GLU A 242 0.50 -0.76 -6.05
N CYS A 243 0.90 -0.29 -4.86
CA CYS A 243 1.53 1.03 -4.68
C CYS A 243 2.80 1.20 -5.54
N VAL A 244 3.64 0.14 -5.65
CA VAL A 244 4.80 0.14 -6.57
C VAL A 244 4.38 0.31 -8.03
N CYS A 245 3.31 -0.34 -8.48
CA CYS A 245 2.82 -0.13 -9.84
C CYS A 245 2.35 1.32 -10.04
N SER A 246 1.55 1.88 -9.12
CA SER A 246 1.08 3.27 -9.23
C SER A 246 2.21 4.30 -9.16
N PHE A 247 3.29 4.03 -8.44
CA PHE A 247 4.49 4.89 -8.45
C PHE A 247 5.22 4.82 -9.79
N SER A 248 5.11 3.69 -10.50
CA SER A 248 5.83 3.45 -11.76
C SER A 248 5.38 4.34 -12.92
N VAL A 249 4.29 5.09 -12.79
CA VAL A 249 3.85 6.09 -13.79
C VAL A 249 4.76 7.33 -13.85
N CYS A 250 5.67 7.49 -12.89
CA CYS A 250 6.62 8.60 -12.82
C CYS A 250 8.07 8.12 -12.84
N THR A 251 8.88 8.65 -13.74
CA THR A 251 10.29 8.28 -13.90
C THR A 251 11.10 8.45 -12.61
N LEU A 252 10.83 9.51 -11.83
CA LEU A 252 11.55 9.77 -10.59
C LEU A 252 11.23 8.72 -9.52
N LEU A 253 9.95 8.44 -9.29
CA LEU A 253 9.51 7.43 -8.32
C LEU A 253 9.95 6.02 -8.74
N GLN A 254 9.84 5.69 -10.04
CA GLN A 254 10.32 4.44 -10.62
C GLN A 254 11.83 4.25 -10.40
N THR A 255 12.61 5.32 -10.55
CA THR A 255 14.06 5.32 -10.29
C THR A 255 14.37 5.11 -8.81
N GLN A 256 13.65 5.78 -7.91
CA GLN A 256 13.84 5.61 -6.46
C GLN A 256 13.48 4.19 -5.99
N LEU A 257 12.41 3.59 -6.54
CA LEU A 257 12.04 2.19 -6.32
C LEU A 257 13.12 1.21 -6.81
N PHE A 258 13.65 1.45 -8.01
CA PHE A 258 14.74 0.64 -8.56
C PHE A 258 16.00 0.73 -7.68
N GLN A 259 16.37 1.94 -7.23
CA GLN A 259 17.49 2.17 -6.31
C GLN A 259 17.27 1.57 -4.92
N ALA A 260 16.03 1.50 -4.45
CA ALA A 260 15.67 0.80 -3.21
C ALA A 260 15.74 -0.73 -3.33
N GLY A 261 16.02 -1.26 -4.52
CA GLY A 261 16.15 -2.70 -4.76
C GLY A 261 14.82 -3.45 -4.79
N VAL A 262 13.73 -2.79 -5.23
CA VAL A 262 12.38 -3.38 -5.22
C VAL A 262 12.27 -4.68 -6.04
N LEU A 263 13.06 -4.82 -7.11
CA LEU A 263 13.07 -6.02 -7.95
C LEU A 263 13.39 -7.28 -7.13
N TRP A 264 14.33 -7.18 -6.20
CA TRP A 264 14.72 -8.29 -5.33
C TRP A 264 13.60 -8.75 -4.41
N GLN A 265 12.64 -7.87 -4.11
CA GLN A 265 11.52 -8.19 -3.22
C GLN A 265 10.31 -8.73 -3.98
N LEU A 266 10.09 -8.27 -5.21
CA LEU A 266 8.96 -8.71 -6.04
C LEU A 266 9.21 -10.06 -6.72
N LEU A 267 10.44 -10.30 -7.22
CA LEU A 267 10.74 -11.47 -8.04
C LEU A 267 10.41 -12.82 -7.37
N PRO A 268 10.71 -13.04 -6.08
CA PRO A 268 10.41 -14.32 -5.42
C PRO A 268 8.92 -14.67 -5.44
N HIS A 269 8.04 -13.67 -5.42
CA HIS A 269 6.58 -13.89 -5.37
C HIS A 269 6.03 -14.47 -6.67
N LEU A 270 6.69 -14.24 -7.82
CA LEU A 270 6.29 -14.83 -9.11
C LEU A 270 6.34 -16.37 -9.08
N PHE A 271 7.23 -16.93 -8.25
CA PHE A 271 7.47 -18.38 -8.15
C PHE A 271 6.59 -19.08 -7.10
N LYS A 272 5.62 -18.35 -6.54
CA LYS A 272 4.61 -18.87 -5.62
C LYS A 272 3.25 -19.04 -6.28
N TYR A 273 3.15 -18.72 -7.56
CA TYR A 273 1.92 -18.86 -8.32
C TYR A 273 1.66 -20.34 -8.64
N ASP A 274 0.48 -20.81 -8.26
CA ASP A 274 -0.01 -22.13 -8.64
C ASP A 274 -1.16 -21.97 -9.65
N TYR A 275 -0.92 -22.42 -10.88
CA TYR A 275 -1.87 -22.36 -12.00
C TYR A 275 -2.77 -23.60 -12.10
N THR A 276 -2.52 -24.64 -11.29
CA THR A 276 -3.28 -25.90 -11.35
C THR A 276 -4.74 -25.78 -10.90
N PRO A 277 -5.14 -24.88 -9.97
CA PRO A 277 -6.55 -24.71 -9.60
C PRO A 277 -7.43 -24.26 -10.77
N ASP A 278 -6.92 -23.36 -11.62
CA ASP A 278 -7.63 -22.83 -12.79
C ASP A 278 -7.84 -23.91 -13.88
N GLU A 279 -7.00 -24.94 -13.90
CA GLU A 279 -7.09 -26.07 -14.85
C GLU A 279 -7.90 -27.25 -14.30
N GLY A 280 -7.94 -27.44 -12.99
CA GLY A 280 -8.52 -28.61 -12.33
C GLY A 280 -10.00 -28.53 -11.99
N GLY A 281 -10.61 -27.33 -12.00
CA GLY A 281 -12.04 -27.16 -11.67
C GLY A 281 -12.44 -27.60 -10.26
N VAL A 282 -11.50 -27.66 -9.31
CA VAL A 282 -11.70 -28.25 -7.97
C VAL A 282 -12.14 -27.19 -6.93
N SER A 283 -13.09 -27.59 -6.07
CA SER A 283 -13.75 -26.76 -5.06
C SER A 283 -12.93 -26.50 -3.77
N HIS A 284 -13.25 -25.38 -3.13
CA HIS A 284 -12.59 -24.68 -2.02
C HIS A 284 -12.25 -25.49 -0.75
N SER A 285 -10.96 -25.51 -0.39
CA SER A 285 -10.39 -25.84 0.93
C SER A 285 -9.73 -24.61 1.59
N GLU A 286 -9.30 -24.69 2.86
CA GLU A 286 -8.51 -23.61 3.49
C GLU A 286 -7.16 -23.37 2.77
N GLU A 287 -6.54 -24.43 2.25
CA GLU A 287 -5.34 -24.34 1.40
C GLU A 287 -5.65 -23.61 0.08
N SER A 288 -6.83 -23.84 -0.51
CA SER A 288 -7.30 -23.08 -1.68
C SER A 288 -7.42 -21.58 -1.37
N ASN A 289 -7.81 -21.20 -0.15
CA ASN A 289 -7.88 -19.80 0.25
C ASN A 289 -6.49 -19.17 0.45
N GLN A 290 -5.55 -19.85 1.11
CA GLN A 290 -4.18 -19.34 1.27
C GLN A 290 -3.46 -19.22 -0.09
N GLN A 291 -3.56 -20.25 -0.93
CA GLN A 291 -2.97 -20.24 -2.26
C GLN A 291 -3.61 -19.18 -3.16
N SER A 292 -4.92 -18.94 -3.05
CA SER A 292 -5.60 -17.85 -3.77
C SER A 292 -4.99 -16.48 -3.44
N ILE A 293 -4.67 -16.22 -2.18
CA ILE A 293 -4.07 -14.96 -1.76
C ILE A 293 -2.60 -14.87 -2.23
N LEU A 294 -1.84 -15.97 -2.20
CA LEU A 294 -0.49 -16.01 -2.78
C LEU A 294 -0.49 -15.76 -4.29
N ASN A 295 -1.48 -16.32 -5.01
CA ASN A 295 -1.67 -16.08 -6.43
C ASN A 295 -1.97 -14.60 -6.72
N LYS A 296 -2.78 -13.93 -5.88
CA LYS A 296 -3.01 -12.48 -5.97
C LYS A 296 -1.70 -11.69 -5.80
N LEU A 297 -0.86 -12.06 -4.83
CA LEU A 297 0.45 -11.41 -4.65
C LEU A 297 1.39 -11.65 -5.83
N ALA A 298 1.41 -12.85 -6.41
CA ALA A 298 2.20 -13.15 -7.59
C ALA A 298 1.76 -12.31 -8.80
N LEU A 299 0.45 -12.16 -9.02
CA LEU A 299 -0.12 -11.31 -10.06
C LEU A 299 0.21 -9.84 -9.84
N ALA A 300 0.00 -9.31 -8.64
CA ALA A 300 0.34 -7.93 -8.29
C ALA A 300 1.84 -7.67 -8.45
N SER A 301 2.70 -8.63 -8.08
CA SER A 301 4.15 -8.52 -8.23
C SER A 301 4.58 -8.56 -9.70
N CYS A 302 3.98 -9.42 -10.51
CA CYS A 302 4.21 -9.48 -11.96
C CYS A 302 3.81 -8.16 -12.63
N GLU A 303 2.64 -7.62 -12.26
CA GLU A 303 2.16 -6.34 -12.74
C GLU A 303 3.10 -5.20 -12.33
N ALA A 304 3.50 -5.13 -11.05
CA ALA A 304 4.45 -4.13 -10.55
C ALA A 304 5.78 -4.16 -11.32
N LEU A 305 6.33 -5.34 -11.61
CA LEU A 305 7.55 -5.48 -12.43
C LEU A 305 7.33 -4.99 -13.87
N ALA A 306 6.17 -5.26 -14.47
CA ALA A 306 5.81 -4.77 -15.80
C ALA A 306 5.64 -3.24 -15.81
N CYS A 307 4.96 -2.66 -14.82
CA CYS A 307 4.83 -1.21 -14.65
C CYS A 307 6.22 -0.55 -14.51
N LEU A 308 7.08 -1.09 -13.63
CA LEU A 308 8.46 -0.63 -13.42
C LEU A 308 9.33 -0.72 -14.68
N ALA A 309 9.06 -1.67 -15.57
CA ALA A 309 9.80 -1.84 -16.82
C ALA A 309 9.35 -0.88 -17.93
N GLY A 310 8.23 -0.17 -17.76
CA GLY A 310 7.61 0.59 -18.84
C GLY A 310 6.80 -0.27 -19.82
N PHE A 311 6.31 -1.44 -19.37
CA PHE A 311 5.56 -2.38 -20.22
C PHE A 311 4.04 -2.17 -20.18
N ARG A 312 3.58 -1.09 -19.54
CA ARG A 312 2.16 -0.75 -19.40
C ARG A 312 1.92 0.64 -19.97
N SER A 313 0.66 0.88 -20.36
CA SER A 313 0.26 2.22 -20.79
C SER A 313 0.44 3.21 -19.64
N GLY A 314 0.99 4.38 -19.95
CA GLY A 314 1.22 5.43 -18.95
C GLY A 314 2.44 5.24 -18.06
N THR A 315 3.23 4.16 -18.22
CA THR A 315 4.50 4.01 -17.51
C THR A 315 5.70 4.31 -18.43
N PRO A 316 6.66 5.16 -18.01
CA PRO A 316 7.86 5.44 -18.79
C PRO A 316 8.77 4.21 -18.92
N GLU A 317 9.44 4.11 -20.06
CA GLU A 317 10.44 3.07 -20.35
C GLU A 317 11.61 3.16 -19.35
N ASN A 318 11.96 2.04 -18.73
CA ASN A 318 13.07 1.94 -17.78
C ASN A 318 14.06 0.85 -18.20
N TYR A 319 15.10 1.26 -18.91
CA TYR A 319 16.09 0.30 -19.44
C TYR A 319 16.85 -0.45 -18.34
N GLY A 320 17.08 0.16 -17.18
CA GLY A 320 17.73 -0.50 -16.04
C GLY A 320 16.90 -1.68 -15.52
N VAL A 321 15.60 -1.46 -15.32
CA VAL A 321 14.66 -2.52 -14.93
C VAL A 321 14.55 -3.57 -16.03
N GLN A 322 14.38 -3.17 -17.29
CA GLN A 322 14.28 -4.12 -18.41
C GLN A 322 15.50 -5.01 -18.57
N ASN A 323 16.70 -4.44 -18.48
CA ASN A 323 17.94 -5.19 -18.59
C ASN A 323 18.09 -6.18 -17.42
N SER A 324 17.71 -5.75 -16.21
CA SER A 324 17.69 -6.61 -15.03
C SER A 324 16.70 -7.78 -15.20
N LEU A 325 15.48 -7.51 -15.68
CA LEU A 325 14.48 -8.54 -15.93
C LEU A 325 14.89 -9.50 -17.06
N ARG A 326 15.46 -8.99 -18.16
CA ARG A 326 15.99 -9.85 -19.24
C ARG A 326 17.09 -10.76 -18.76
N ALA A 327 17.96 -10.27 -17.86
CA ALA A 327 19.04 -11.06 -17.28
C ALA A 327 18.52 -12.15 -16.33
N MET A 328 17.50 -11.86 -15.52
CA MET A 328 16.95 -12.80 -14.53
C MET A 328 15.90 -13.78 -15.10
N LEU A 329 14.99 -13.30 -15.95
CA LEU A 329 13.82 -14.04 -16.42
C LEU A 329 13.88 -14.45 -17.90
N THR A 330 14.89 -14.00 -18.64
CA THR A 330 15.05 -14.10 -20.11
C THR A 330 14.31 -13.04 -20.95
N PRO A 331 14.80 -12.75 -22.17
CA PRO A 331 14.10 -11.87 -23.11
C PRO A 331 12.72 -12.40 -23.55
N TYR A 332 12.51 -13.71 -23.58
CA TYR A 332 11.22 -14.29 -23.97
C TYR A 332 10.13 -13.94 -22.94
N VAL A 333 10.40 -14.15 -21.65
CA VAL A 333 9.47 -13.79 -20.58
C VAL A 333 9.18 -12.29 -20.57
N CYS A 334 10.19 -11.43 -20.79
CA CYS A 334 9.97 -9.98 -20.89
C CYS A 334 9.03 -9.59 -22.04
N ARG A 335 9.08 -10.29 -23.18
CA ARG A 335 8.12 -10.08 -24.28
C ARG A 335 6.70 -10.50 -23.86
N LEU A 336 6.55 -11.63 -23.17
CA LEU A 336 5.26 -12.05 -22.63
C LEU A 336 4.70 -11.03 -21.63
N MET A 337 5.54 -10.52 -20.72
CA MET A 337 5.16 -9.45 -19.79
C MET A 337 4.69 -8.20 -20.54
N ARG A 338 5.38 -7.79 -21.62
CA ARG A 338 4.99 -6.65 -22.44
C ARG A 338 3.66 -6.85 -23.17
N ASN A 339 3.29 -8.08 -23.49
CA ASN A 339 1.99 -8.40 -24.11
C ASN A 339 0.80 -8.31 -23.15
N GLY A 340 1.04 -8.19 -21.84
CA GLY A 340 0.01 -7.89 -20.83
C GLY A 340 -0.69 -9.09 -20.19
N ASP A 341 -0.36 -10.33 -20.60
CA ASP A 341 -0.92 -11.53 -19.98
C ASP A 341 -0.04 -12.04 -18.82
N ASN A 342 -0.29 -11.51 -17.62
CA ASN A 342 0.46 -11.92 -16.43
C ASN A 342 0.20 -13.37 -16.02
N HIS A 343 -0.98 -13.93 -16.31
CA HIS A 343 -1.27 -15.33 -16.00
C HIS A 343 -0.40 -16.25 -16.83
N LEU A 344 -0.27 -15.97 -18.13
CA LEU A 344 0.63 -16.71 -19.01
C LEU A 344 2.09 -16.59 -18.57
N VAL A 345 2.55 -15.39 -18.20
CA VAL A 345 3.91 -15.17 -17.67
C VAL A 345 4.15 -16.05 -16.45
N LEU A 346 3.26 -16.01 -15.47
CA LEU A 346 3.39 -16.76 -14.22
C LEU A 346 3.31 -18.26 -14.47
N LYS A 347 2.43 -18.72 -15.36
CA LYS A 347 2.36 -20.12 -15.77
C LYS A 347 3.68 -20.58 -16.38
N VAL A 348 4.21 -19.84 -17.37
CA VAL A 348 5.50 -20.16 -18.01
C VAL A 348 6.63 -20.23 -16.98
N LEU A 349 6.68 -19.29 -16.03
CA LEU A 349 7.69 -19.29 -14.98
C LEU A 349 7.55 -20.46 -14.00
N ASN A 350 6.35 -20.97 -13.76
CA ASN A 350 6.10 -22.07 -12.82
C ASN A 350 5.93 -23.44 -13.50
N SER A 351 6.06 -23.52 -14.82
CA SER A 351 6.15 -24.78 -15.57
C SER A 351 7.61 -25.21 -15.80
N ASN A 352 7.80 -26.47 -16.19
CA ASN A 352 9.04 -26.90 -16.83
C ASN A 352 8.86 -26.78 -18.35
N LEU A 353 9.76 -26.05 -19.00
CA LEU A 353 9.73 -25.75 -20.42
C LEU A 353 11.10 -26.05 -21.03
N GLU A 354 11.10 -26.81 -22.12
CA GLU A 354 12.28 -27.05 -22.93
C GLU A 354 11.88 -26.85 -24.39
N ASP A 355 12.06 -25.63 -24.89
CA ASP A 355 11.79 -25.26 -26.27
C ASP A 355 12.95 -24.40 -26.85
N PRO A 356 12.96 -24.12 -28.17
CA PRO A 356 14.04 -23.34 -28.79
C PRO A 356 14.21 -21.91 -28.25
N TYR A 357 13.20 -21.36 -27.56
CA TYR A 357 13.22 -20.02 -27.00
C TYR A 357 13.66 -20.01 -25.53
N MET A 358 13.44 -21.09 -24.79
CA MET A 358 13.67 -21.15 -23.34
C MET A 358 13.88 -22.57 -22.82
N ILE A 359 14.94 -22.75 -22.03
CA ILE A 359 15.16 -23.92 -21.17
C ILE A 359 14.95 -23.45 -19.73
N TRP A 360 13.90 -23.93 -19.10
CA TRP A 360 13.46 -23.49 -17.79
C TRP A 360 12.87 -24.63 -16.99
N ASP A 361 13.45 -24.91 -15.84
CA ASP A 361 13.07 -26.02 -14.99
C ASP A 361 13.18 -25.66 -13.51
N ASN A 362 12.85 -26.62 -12.64
CA ASN A 362 13.00 -26.48 -11.19
C ASN A 362 14.43 -26.08 -10.78
N GLY A 363 15.46 -26.61 -11.48
CA GLY A 363 16.86 -26.29 -11.18
C GLY A 363 17.19 -24.82 -11.48
N THR A 364 16.80 -24.33 -12.64
CA THR A 364 17.00 -22.94 -13.07
C THR A 364 16.29 -21.97 -12.13
N ARG A 365 15.06 -22.29 -11.71
CA ARG A 365 14.32 -21.49 -10.72
C ARG A 365 15.02 -21.44 -9.37
N ALA A 366 15.49 -22.59 -8.87
CA ALA A 366 16.20 -22.65 -7.60
C ALA A 366 17.49 -21.82 -7.63
N GLU A 367 18.28 -21.91 -8.71
CA GLU A 367 19.51 -21.11 -8.88
C GLU A 367 19.20 -19.59 -8.94
N LEU A 368 18.13 -19.18 -9.64
CA LEU A 368 17.70 -17.79 -9.68
C LEU A 368 17.28 -17.30 -8.29
N LEU A 369 16.46 -18.07 -7.57
CA LEU A 369 16.00 -17.70 -6.23
C LEU A 369 17.16 -17.59 -5.24
N GLU A 370 18.15 -18.48 -5.30
CA GLU A 370 19.38 -18.38 -4.51
C GLU A 370 20.15 -17.09 -4.83
N PHE A 371 20.30 -16.75 -6.11
CA PHE A 371 20.92 -15.50 -6.55
C PHE A 371 20.17 -14.26 -6.02
N VAL A 372 18.84 -14.26 -6.09
CA VAL A 372 18.00 -13.15 -5.58
C VAL A 372 18.12 -13.02 -4.07
N GLU A 373 18.06 -14.13 -3.34
CA GLU A 373 18.11 -14.13 -1.87
C GLU A 373 19.45 -13.58 -1.35
N LYS A 374 20.56 -13.90 -2.04
CA LYS A 374 21.87 -13.31 -1.74
C LYS A 374 21.85 -11.78 -1.82
N HIS A 375 21.12 -11.20 -2.79
CA HIS A 375 21.01 -9.75 -2.94
C HIS A 375 20.02 -9.13 -1.96
N ARG A 376 18.93 -9.83 -1.59
CA ARG A 376 17.97 -9.39 -0.56
C ARG A 376 18.62 -9.24 0.82
N SER A 377 19.60 -10.09 1.11
CA SER A 377 20.34 -10.13 2.39
C SER A 377 21.62 -9.29 2.39
N SER A 378 22.06 -8.78 1.24
CA SER A 378 23.27 -7.98 1.13
C SER A 378 23.00 -6.50 1.44
N ASN A 379 23.65 -5.95 2.47
CA ASN A 379 23.62 -4.51 2.80
C ASN A 379 24.48 -3.66 1.84
N VAL A 380 24.66 -4.06 0.59
CA VAL A 380 25.51 -3.32 -0.35
C VAL A 380 24.81 -2.01 -0.69
N ASN A 381 25.41 -0.90 -0.24
CA ASN A 381 25.00 0.46 -0.56
C ASN A 381 24.70 0.59 -2.06
N THR A 382 23.47 0.93 -2.40
CA THR A 382 22.88 0.96 -3.75
C THR A 382 23.44 2.06 -4.66
N GLU A 383 24.45 2.81 -4.21
CA GLU A 383 25.23 3.75 -5.03
C GLU A 383 26.04 3.06 -6.15
N LYS A 384 26.36 1.76 -6.02
CA LYS A 384 27.11 0.99 -7.03
C LYS A 384 26.26 0.38 -8.15
N LEU A 385 24.94 0.58 -8.17
CA LEU A 385 24.09 0.07 -9.25
C LEU A 385 24.26 0.84 -10.58
N TYR A 386 24.82 2.06 -10.56
CA TYR A 386 25.19 2.78 -11.78
C TYR A 386 26.48 2.24 -12.43
N GLU A 387 27.34 1.56 -11.68
CA GLU A 387 28.51 0.83 -12.23
C GLU A 387 28.14 -0.62 -12.64
N ALA A 388 26.87 -1.03 -12.46
CA ALA A 388 26.41 -2.39 -12.69
C ALA A 388 26.04 -2.71 -14.14
N ASP A 389 26.16 -1.75 -15.07
CA ASP A 389 26.15 -2.00 -16.52
C ASP A 389 27.33 -2.88 -16.97
N HIS A 390 28.37 -3.03 -16.14
CA HIS A 390 29.46 -3.98 -16.37
C HIS A 390 29.50 -5.12 -15.34
N HIS A 391 29.08 -4.88 -14.09
CA HIS A 391 29.21 -5.86 -13.02
C HIS A 391 28.13 -6.95 -12.95
N VAL A 392 26.91 -6.78 -13.48
CA VAL A 392 25.95 -7.91 -13.57
C VAL A 392 26.47 -8.97 -14.56
N THR A 393 27.07 -8.53 -15.67
CA THR A 393 27.75 -9.38 -16.65
C THR A 393 29.07 -9.99 -16.14
N GLU A 394 29.75 -9.39 -15.16
CA GLU A 394 30.97 -9.95 -14.57
C GLU A 394 30.71 -10.85 -13.35
N ASN A 395 29.74 -10.53 -12.50
CA ASN A 395 29.37 -11.38 -11.36
C ASN A 395 28.66 -12.67 -11.81
N ALA A 396 27.99 -12.63 -12.97
CA ALA A 396 27.56 -13.81 -13.70
C ALA A 396 28.72 -14.73 -14.16
N LYS A 397 29.91 -14.16 -14.44
CA LYS A 397 31.09 -14.93 -14.83
C LYS A 397 31.78 -15.57 -13.63
N THR A 398 31.61 -15.01 -12.43
CA THR A 398 32.25 -15.51 -11.19
C THR A 398 31.37 -16.44 -10.35
N SER A 399 30.05 -16.52 -10.62
CA SER A 399 29.20 -17.56 -10.01
C SER A 399 29.64 -18.96 -10.46
N ASN A 400 29.82 -19.88 -9.51
CA ASN A 400 30.43 -21.19 -9.73
C ASN A 400 29.42 -22.29 -10.11
N THR A 401 28.23 -21.92 -10.59
CA THR A 401 27.20 -22.87 -11.02
C THR A 401 27.17 -22.98 -12.55
N ASN A 402 27.34 -24.21 -13.03
CA ASN A 402 27.50 -24.52 -14.46
C ASN A 402 26.25 -24.23 -15.30
N THR A 403 25.08 -24.06 -14.70
CA THR A 403 23.79 -23.89 -15.40
C THR A 403 23.47 -22.42 -15.66
N LEU A 404 23.55 -21.53 -14.66
CA LEU A 404 23.40 -20.08 -14.87
C LEU A 404 24.41 -19.53 -15.88
N LYS A 405 25.66 -20.03 -15.85
CA LYS A 405 26.67 -19.73 -16.88
C LYS A 405 26.26 -20.22 -18.26
N LYS A 406 25.64 -21.40 -18.37
CA LYS A 406 25.12 -21.92 -19.65
C LYS A 406 23.93 -21.11 -20.14
N VAL A 407 22.97 -20.75 -19.28
CA VAL A 407 21.79 -19.93 -19.61
C VAL A 407 22.20 -18.53 -20.05
N LEU A 408 23.12 -17.87 -19.32
CA LEU A 408 23.62 -16.56 -19.70
C LEU A 408 24.51 -16.61 -20.95
N LYS A 409 25.25 -17.71 -21.16
CA LYS A 409 26.00 -17.94 -22.41
C LYS A 409 25.09 -18.25 -23.59
N LEU A 410 23.98 -18.98 -23.39
CA LEU A 410 22.95 -19.22 -24.40
C LEU A 410 22.22 -17.93 -24.75
N ASN A 411 21.82 -17.14 -23.74
CA ASN A 411 21.18 -15.84 -23.92
C ASN A 411 22.08 -14.87 -24.68
N LYS A 412 23.38 -14.85 -24.37
CA LYS A 412 24.37 -14.08 -25.13
C LYS A 412 24.52 -14.60 -26.57
N LEU A 413 24.58 -15.92 -26.78
CA LEU A 413 24.64 -16.52 -28.12
C LEU A 413 23.37 -16.29 -28.96
N LEU A 414 22.21 -16.14 -28.31
CA LEU A 414 20.94 -15.82 -28.97
C LEU A 414 20.82 -14.32 -29.27
N SER A 415 21.29 -13.44 -28.38
CA SER A 415 21.37 -12.00 -28.65
C SER A 415 22.36 -11.67 -29.77
N ASP A 416 23.49 -12.39 -29.83
CA ASP A 416 24.53 -12.20 -30.85
C ASP A 416 24.11 -12.78 -32.22
N ARG A 417 23.24 -13.81 -32.25
CA ARG A 417 22.74 -14.42 -33.51
C ARG A 417 21.51 -13.74 -34.09
N TYR A 418 20.73 -13.03 -33.28
CA TYR A 418 19.55 -12.29 -33.71
C TYR A 418 19.63 -10.84 -33.21
N PRO A 419 20.53 -10.01 -33.79
CA PRO A 419 20.63 -8.62 -33.42
C PRO A 419 19.27 -7.93 -33.65
N VAL A 420 18.71 -7.37 -32.59
CA VAL A 420 17.50 -6.53 -32.70
C VAL A 420 17.92 -5.23 -33.37
N HIS A 421 17.68 -5.14 -34.68
CA HIS A 421 17.70 -3.86 -35.37
C HIS A 421 16.53 -3.03 -34.87
N PHE A 422 16.82 -1.99 -34.09
CA PHE A 422 15.86 -0.92 -33.86
C PHE A 422 15.71 -0.13 -35.17
N PRO A 423 14.50 0.04 -35.72
CA PRO A 423 14.27 1.07 -36.72
C PRO A 423 14.50 2.41 -36.04
N SER A 424 15.43 3.19 -36.57
CA SER A 424 15.64 4.57 -36.18
C SER A 424 14.48 5.43 -36.70
N SER A 425 13.62 5.88 -35.80
CA SER A 425 12.82 7.12 -35.93
C SER A 425 12.14 7.46 -34.61
#